data_AF-A0A9E4T4P2-F1
#
_entry.id   AF-A0A9E4T4P2-F1
#
_cell.length_a   1.000
_cell.length_b   1.000
_cell.length_c   1.000
_cell.angle_alpha   90.00
_cell.angle_beta   90.00
_cell.angle_gamma   90.00
#
_symmetry.space_group_name_H-M   'P 1'
#
loop_
_entity.id
_entity.type
_entity.pdbx_description
1 polymer ?
#
loop_
_entity_poly.entity_id
_entity_poly.type
_entity_poly.pdbx_seq_one_letter_code
_entity_poly.pdbx_strand_id
1 'polypeptide(L)'
;MVTPLDVIPSFHQAFRNDMKIIDDSAYKAAAEGGDLAPTIERLRFFSEILKWHADGEDELVFPAMDKVAPLVAQGYLHDHHEFDTMTEGLAKITAASSPLVAARETAALTAVLRIHLDKEDQYLYPILKERTSLEEQTAIVGGMAAHVPPDRNPEFIRWLFGLLGHDDREMWTRVVMGLMPEQVFAHVKVLIRETIADDWAELTRRIPELAS
;
A
#
# COMPACT_ATOMS: atom_id res chain seq x y z
N MET A 1 11.09 -6.91 18.38
CA MET A 1 11.19 -5.43 18.42
C MET A 1 10.56 -4.93 17.14
N VAL A 2 9.66 -3.94 17.23
CA VAL A 2 9.08 -3.27 16.04
C VAL A 2 10.17 -2.40 15.41
N THR A 3 10.34 -2.46 14.10
CA THR A 3 11.32 -1.67 13.33
C THR A 3 10.64 -0.87 12.22
N PRO A 4 11.30 0.12 11.60
CA PRO A 4 10.67 0.98 10.60
C PRO A 4 10.06 0.17 9.43
N LEU A 5 10.75 -0.85 8.93
CA LEU A 5 10.27 -1.67 7.81
C LEU A 5 9.04 -2.53 8.14
N ASP A 6 8.66 -2.69 9.43
CA ASP A 6 7.45 -3.43 9.80
C ASP A 6 6.15 -2.73 9.35
N VAL A 7 6.24 -1.47 8.91
CA VAL A 7 5.12 -0.73 8.33
C VAL A 7 4.71 -1.27 6.95
N ILE A 8 5.64 -1.88 6.21
CA ILE A 8 5.46 -2.21 4.80
C ILE A 8 4.47 -3.37 4.59
N PRO A 9 4.54 -4.49 5.33
CA PRO A 9 3.57 -5.57 5.17
C PRO A 9 2.12 -5.12 5.45
N SER A 10 1.90 -4.22 6.42
CA SER A 10 0.58 -3.62 6.64
C SER A 10 0.14 -2.79 5.44
N PHE A 11 1.05 -2.03 4.81
CA PHE A 11 0.75 -1.32 3.57
C PHE A 11 0.37 -2.28 2.43
N HIS A 12 1.10 -3.39 2.27
CA HIS A 12 0.79 -4.44 1.29
C HIS A 12 -0.58 -5.08 1.54
N GLN A 13 -0.98 -5.22 2.80
CA GLN A 13 -2.31 -5.73 3.14
C GLN A 13 -3.43 -4.79 2.66
N ALA A 14 -3.22 -3.47 2.70
CA ALA A 14 -4.18 -2.52 2.12
C ALA A 14 -4.29 -2.69 0.60
N PHE A 15 -3.17 -2.83 -0.13
CA PHE A 15 -3.22 -3.12 -1.56
C PHE A 15 -3.98 -4.40 -1.88
N ARG A 16 -3.70 -5.49 -1.16
CA ARG A 16 -4.40 -6.78 -1.32
C ARG A 16 -5.91 -6.62 -1.11
N ASN A 17 -6.31 -5.91 -0.06
CA ASN A 17 -7.72 -5.69 0.26
C ASN A 17 -8.41 -4.81 -0.78
N ASP A 18 -7.74 -3.74 -1.23
CA ASP A 18 -8.32 -2.82 -2.19
C ASP A 18 -8.51 -3.46 -3.57
N MET A 19 -7.47 -4.15 -4.04
CA MET A 19 -7.51 -4.83 -5.33
C MET A 19 -8.58 -5.92 -5.34
N LYS A 20 -8.80 -6.62 -4.21
CA LYS A 20 -9.91 -7.56 -4.08
C LYS A 20 -11.27 -6.87 -4.25
N ILE A 21 -11.48 -5.71 -3.63
CA ILE A 21 -12.73 -4.94 -3.76
C ILE A 21 -12.95 -4.52 -5.22
N ILE A 22 -11.90 -4.04 -5.88
CA ILE A 22 -11.94 -3.63 -7.29
C ILE A 22 -12.30 -4.83 -8.19
N ASP A 23 -11.64 -5.97 -7.99
CA ASP A 23 -11.85 -7.18 -8.78
C ASP A 23 -13.24 -7.78 -8.59
N ASP A 24 -13.71 -7.90 -7.33
CA ASP A 24 -15.06 -8.36 -7.02
C ASP A 24 -16.12 -7.45 -7.67
N SER A 25 -15.89 -6.12 -7.67
CA SER A 25 -16.80 -5.14 -8.26
C SER A 25 -16.83 -5.24 -9.79
N ALA A 26 -15.67 -5.38 -10.44
CA ALA A 26 -15.57 -5.59 -11.88
C ALA A 26 -16.24 -6.90 -12.31
N TYR A 27 -15.98 -7.99 -11.56
CA TYR A 27 -16.61 -9.29 -11.78
C TYR A 27 -18.13 -9.20 -11.66
N LYS A 28 -18.64 -8.55 -10.61
CA LYS A 28 -20.09 -8.38 -10.42
C LYS A 28 -20.72 -7.61 -11.57
N ALA A 29 -20.11 -6.51 -12.00
CA ALA A 29 -20.59 -5.74 -13.15
C ALA A 29 -20.62 -6.57 -14.45
N ALA A 30 -19.66 -7.49 -14.62
CA ALA A 30 -19.65 -8.42 -15.75
C ALA A 30 -20.69 -9.54 -15.66
N ALA A 31 -20.92 -10.09 -14.46
CA ALA A 31 -21.80 -11.23 -14.24
C ALA A 31 -23.29 -10.83 -14.19
N GLU A 32 -23.60 -9.72 -13.54
CA GLU A 32 -24.97 -9.30 -13.22
C GLU A 32 -25.42 -8.07 -14.02
N GLY A 33 -24.49 -7.42 -14.72
CA GLY A 33 -24.67 -6.07 -15.24
C GLY A 33 -24.52 -5.03 -14.13
N GLY A 34 -23.95 -3.88 -14.46
CA GLY A 34 -23.73 -2.82 -13.48
C GLY A 34 -22.95 -1.65 -14.06
N ASP A 35 -22.95 -0.55 -13.32
CA ASP A 35 -22.13 0.62 -13.65
C ASP A 35 -20.67 0.34 -13.24
N LEU A 36 -19.75 0.45 -14.21
CA LEU A 36 -18.32 0.33 -13.97
C LEU A 36 -17.70 1.61 -13.40
N ALA A 37 -18.38 2.76 -13.48
CA ALA A 37 -17.78 4.04 -13.11
C ALA A 37 -17.15 4.04 -11.70
N PRO A 38 -17.79 3.50 -10.64
CA PRO A 38 -17.18 3.44 -9.31
C PRO A 38 -15.94 2.54 -9.26
N THR A 39 -15.96 1.42 -9.98
CA THR A 39 -14.83 0.49 -10.06
C THR A 39 -13.64 1.15 -10.75
N ILE A 40 -13.88 1.87 -11.85
CA ILE A 40 -12.83 2.56 -12.60
C ILE A 40 -12.26 3.75 -11.82
N GLU A 41 -13.09 4.50 -11.11
CA GLU A 41 -12.63 5.58 -10.23
C GLU A 41 -11.73 5.03 -9.12
N ARG A 42 -12.16 3.96 -8.44
CA ARG A 42 -11.35 3.30 -7.41
C ARG A 42 -10.06 2.73 -7.97
N LEU A 43 -10.09 2.11 -9.15
CA LEU A 43 -8.90 1.59 -9.82
C LEU A 43 -7.89 2.69 -10.15
N ARG A 44 -8.33 3.87 -10.60
CA ARG A 44 -7.42 5.00 -10.85
C ARG A 44 -6.71 5.45 -9.59
N PHE A 45 -7.46 5.61 -8.50
CA PHE A 45 -6.88 5.97 -7.21
C PHE A 45 -5.91 4.90 -6.69
N PHE A 46 -6.28 3.63 -6.81
CA PHE A 46 -5.40 2.50 -6.50
C PHE A 46 -4.10 2.55 -7.31
N SER A 47 -4.17 2.80 -8.62
CA SER A 47 -3.00 2.89 -9.48
C SER A 47 -2.08 4.07 -9.12
N GLU A 48 -2.63 5.20 -8.65
CA GLU A 48 -1.83 6.31 -8.14
C GLU A 48 -1.01 5.91 -6.90
N ILE A 49 -1.66 5.26 -5.93
CA ILE A 49 -0.97 4.81 -4.70
C ILE A 49 0.07 3.72 -5.02
N LEU A 50 -0.28 2.77 -5.89
CA LEU A 50 0.66 1.73 -6.32
C LEU A 50 1.90 2.33 -7.00
N LYS A 51 1.73 3.40 -7.79
CA LYS A 51 2.83 4.10 -8.43
C LYS A 51 3.75 4.78 -7.40
N TRP A 52 3.20 5.48 -6.41
CA TRP A 52 4.02 6.10 -5.35
C TRP A 52 4.83 5.07 -4.55
N HIS A 53 4.24 3.90 -4.31
CA HIS A 53 4.90 2.79 -3.64
C HIS A 53 6.05 2.23 -4.47
N ALA A 54 5.77 1.86 -5.73
CA ALA A 54 6.77 1.31 -6.64
C ALA A 54 7.94 2.29 -6.87
N ASP A 55 7.65 3.59 -7.02
CA ASP A 55 8.68 4.63 -7.14
C ASP A 55 9.57 4.71 -5.90
N GLY A 56 8.96 4.66 -4.71
CA GLY A 56 9.70 4.63 -3.46
C GLY A 56 10.61 3.40 -3.34
N GLU A 57 10.17 2.25 -3.84
CA GLU A 57 10.98 1.03 -3.84
C GLU A 57 12.12 1.10 -4.85
N ASP A 58 11.86 1.54 -6.07
CA ASP A 58 12.84 1.71 -7.14
C ASP A 58 13.97 2.68 -6.72
N GLU A 59 13.61 3.77 -6.06
CA GLU A 59 14.56 4.81 -5.67
C GLU A 59 15.34 4.47 -4.39
N LEU A 60 14.74 3.71 -3.46
CA LEU A 60 15.27 3.57 -2.09
C LEU A 60 15.47 2.12 -1.67
N VAL A 61 14.49 1.26 -1.88
CA VAL A 61 14.50 -0.13 -1.39
C VAL A 61 15.43 -0.97 -2.23
N PHE A 62 15.31 -0.94 -3.55
CA PHE A 62 16.12 -1.76 -4.45
C PHE A 62 17.60 -1.37 -4.45
N PRO A 63 17.98 -0.07 -4.44
CA PRO A 63 19.38 0.32 -4.28
C PRO A 63 19.95 -0.05 -2.90
N ALA A 64 19.14 0.01 -1.83
CA ALA A 64 19.58 -0.45 -0.51
C ALA A 64 19.77 -1.98 -0.49
N MET A 65 18.85 -2.72 -1.13
CA MET A 65 18.93 -4.16 -1.27
C MET A 65 20.19 -4.58 -2.03
N ASP A 66 20.52 -3.94 -3.15
CA ASP A 66 21.68 -4.32 -3.97
C ASP A 66 23.02 -4.16 -3.22
N LYS A 67 23.09 -3.23 -2.24
CA LYS A 67 24.27 -3.08 -1.37
C LYS A 67 24.45 -4.25 -0.40
N VAL A 68 23.36 -4.86 0.07
CA VAL A 68 23.40 -5.88 1.14
C VAL A 68 23.15 -7.31 0.63
N ALA A 69 22.52 -7.45 -0.53
CA ALA A 69 22.29 -8.69 -1.24
C ALA A 69 22.21 -8.42 -2.76
N PRO A 70 23.35 -8.32 -3.44
CA PRO A 70 23.41 -8.01 -4.87
C PRO A 70 22.54 -8.96 -5.70
N LEU A 71 21.96 -8.42 -6.79
CA LEU A 71 21.09 -9.12 -7.75
C LEU A 71 19.70 -9.54 -7.24
N VAL A 72 19.43 -9.51 -5.92
CA VAL A 72 18.10 -9.87 -5.38
C VAL A 72 17.02 -8.93 -5.93
N ALA A 73 17.31 -7.64 -6.03
CA ALA A 73 16.37 -6.63 -6.50
C ALA A 73 15.98 -6.77 -7.99
N GLN A 74 16.77 -7.46 -8.81
CA GLN A 74 16.53 -7.54 -10.27
C GLN A 74 15.19 -8.18 -10.62
N GLY A 75 14.75 -9.17 -9.83
CA GLY A 75 13.47 -9.82 -10.02
C GLY A 75 12.27 -8.95 -9.68
N TYR A 76 12.44 -7.92 -8.86
CA TYR A 76 11.38 -6.98 -8.47
C TYR A 76 11.31 -5.80 -9.43
N LEU A 77 12.46 -5.27 -9.85
CA LEU A 77 12.55 -4.29 -10.94
C LEU A 77 11.88 -4.79 -12.22
N HIS A 78 12.07 -6.07 -12.57
CA HIS A 78 11.38 -6.65 -13.72
C HIS A 78 9.86 -6.69 -13.52
N ASP A 79 9.38 -7.08 -12.34
CA ASP A 79 7.94 -7.05 -12.02
C ASP A 79 7.38 -5.61 -12.16
N HIS A 80 8.10 -4.59 -11.67
CA HIS A 80 7.68 -3.18 -11.78
C HIS A 80 7.54 -2.71 -13.22
N HIS A 81 8.48 -3.07 -14.10
CA HIS A 81 8.37 -2.74 -15.53
C HIS A 81 7.14 -3.38 -16.19
N GLU A 82 6.80 -4.61 -15.81
CA GLU A 82 5.58 -5.26 -16.29
C GLU A 82 4.32 -4.61 -15.69
N PHE A 83 4.37 -4.17 -14.42
CA PHE A 83 3.28 -3.41 -13.81
C PHE A 83 3.03 -2.05 -14.47
N ASP A 84 4.07 -1.33 -14.88
CA ASP A 84 3.89 -0.10 -15.65
C ASP A 84 3.11 -0.37 -16.95
N THR A 85 3.47 -1.44 -17.66
CA THR A 85 2.76 -1.85 -18.88
C THR A 85 1.31 -2.23 -18.59
N MET A 86 1.04 -2.97 -17.51
CA MET A 86 -0.31 -3.37 -17.11
C MET A 86 -1.16 -2.15 -16.69
N THR A 87 -0.60 -1.25 -15.88
CA THR A 87 -1.30 -0.06 -15.38
C THR A 87 -1.61 0.93 -16.52
N GLU A 88 -0.72 1.10 -17.50
CA GLU A 88 -1.02 1.82 -18.74
C GLU A 88 -2.17 1.20 -19.55
N GLY A 89 -2.26 -0.13 -19.56
CA GLY A 89 -3.38 -0.87 -20.14
C GLY A 89 -4.70 -0.59 -19.41
N LEU A 90 -4.67 -0.69 -18.08
CA LEU A 90 -5.82 -0.44 -17.20
C LEU A 90 -6.31 1.01 -17.29
N ALA A 91 -5.41 1.97 -17.46
CA ALA A 91 -5.76 3.39 -17.63
C ALA A 91 -6.62 3.65 -18.88
N LYS A 92 -6.59 2.75 -19.87
CA LYS A 92 -7.44 2.82 -21.07
C LYS A 92 -8.86 2.30 -20.83
N ILE A 93 -9.10 1.62 -19.72
CA ILE A 93 -10.44 1.17 -19.33
C ILE A 93 -11.23 2.37 -18.82
N THR A 94 -12.43 2.53 -19.36
CA THR A 94 -13.34 3.61 -19.02
C THR A 94 -14.66 3.05 -18.53
N ALA A 95 -15.54 3.88 -17.98
CA ALA A 95 -16.89 3.47 -17.62
C ALA A 95 -17.71 2.95 -18.83
N ALA A 96 -17.33 3.32 -20.06
CA ALA A 96 -17.95 2.84 -21.29
C ALA A 96 -17.32 1.53 -21.84
N SER A 97 -16.24 1.04 -21.21
CA SER A 97 -15.61 -0.22 -21.60
C SER A 97 -16.51 -1.41 -21.25
N SER A 98 -16.24 -2.55 -21.90
CA SER A 98 -16.93 -3.80 -21.58
C SER A 98 -16.64 -4.23 -20.14
N PRO A 99 -17.67 -4.51 -19.30
CA PRO A 99 -17.47 -5.07 -17.97
C PRO A 99 -16.67 -6.37 -17.96
N LEU A 100 -16.83 -7.20 -19.00
CA LEU A 100 -16.04 -8.42 -19.15
C LEU A 100 -14.54 -8.13 -19.36
N VAL A 101 -14.20 -7.05 -20.06
CA VAL A 101 -12.80 -6.62 -20.20
C VAL A 101 -12.29 -6.14 -18.86
N ALA A 102 -13.02 -5.26 -18.16
CA ALA A 102 -12.64 -4.79 -16.84
C ALA A 102 -12.38 -5.95 -15.86
N ALA A 103 -13.30 -6.91 -15.77
CA ALA A 103 -13.17 -8.08 -14.89
C ALA A 103 -11.95 -8.96 -15.22
N ARG A 104 -11.61 -9.12 -16.51
CA ARG A 104 -10.43 -9.90 -16.92
C ARG A 104 -9.13 -9.20 -16.55
N GLU A 105 -9.05 -7.90 -16.79
CA GLU A 105 -7.85 -7.11 -16.52
C GLU A 105 -7.63 -6.93 -15.01
N THR A 106 -8.68 -6.72 -14.22
CA THR A 106 -8.57 -6.66 -12.74
C THR A 106 -8.18 -8.02 -12.15
N ALA A 107 -8.68 -9.13 -12.69
CA ALA A 107 -8.31 -10.46 -12.22
C ALA A 107 -6.83 -10.76 -12.53
N ALA A 108 -6.35 -10.35 -13.71
CA ALA A 108 -4.94 -10.46 -14.07
C ALA A 108 -4.04 -9.64 -13.15
N LEU A 109 -4.37 -8.36 -12.92
CA LEU A 109 -3.63 -7.51 -11.99
C LEU A 109 -3.62 -8.09 -10.57
N THR A 110 -4.77 -8.55 -10.07
CA THR A 110 -4.89 -9.18 -8.75
C THR A 110 -3.93 -10.35 -8.59
N ALA A 111 -3.85 -11.21 -9.61
CA ALA A 111 -2.99 -12.38 -9.57
C ALA A 111 -1.49 -12.02 -9.53
N VAL A 112 -1.06 -11.08 -10.39
CA VAL A 112 0.36 -10.68 -10.46
C VAL A 112 0.77 -9.86 -9.24
N LEU A 113 -0.06 -8.88 -8.83
CA LEU A 113 0.19 -8.07 -7.65
C LEU A 113 0.36 -8.93 -6.39
N ARG A 114 -0.52 -9.92 -6.19
CA ARG A 114 -0.40 -10.82 -5.04
C ARG A 114 0.95 -11.53 -5.02
N ILE A 115 1.38 -12.09 -6.17
CA ILE A 115 2.66 -12.80 -6.26
C ILE A 115 3.83 -11.87 -5.95
N HIS A 116 3.79 -10.65 -6.48
CA HIS A 116 4.82 -9.65 -6.23
C HIS A 116 4.93 -9.27 -4.76
N LEU A 117 3.82 -8.83 -4.14
CA LEU A 117 3.79 -8.46 -2.72
C LEU A 117 4.17 -9.65 -1.82
N ASP A 118 3.80 -10.87 -2.18
CA ASP A 118 4.20 -12.08 -1.44
C ASP A 118 5.71 -12.32 -1.53
N LYS A 119 6.34 -12.10 -2.68
CA LYS A 119 7.81 -12.20 -2.83
C LYS A 119 8.49 -11.16 -1.93
N GLU A 120 7.97 -9.94 -1.91
CA GLU A 120 8.55 -8.85 -1.11
C GLU A 120 8.46 -9.11 0.38
N ASP A 121 7.28 -9.51 0.85
CA ASP A 121 7.02 -9.82 2.25
C ASP A 121 7.82 -11.03 2.73
N GLN A 122 8.02 -12.05 1.89
CA GLN A 122 8.72 -13.28 2.26
C GLN A 122 10.23 -13.18 2.14
N TYR A 123 10.75 -12.36 1.23
CA TYR A 123 12.17 -12.37 0.89
C TYR A 123 12.80 -10.99 0.97
N LEU A 124 12.26 -9.99 0.24
CA LEU A 124 12.89 -8.68 0.12
C LEU A 124 12.99 -7.96 1.48
N TYR A 125 11.85 -7.70 2.12
CA TYR A 125 11.81 -6.93 3.37
C TYR A 125 12.45 -7.66 4.55
N PRO A 126 12.33 -8.99 4.72
CA PRO A 126 13.08 -9.72 5.73
C PRO A 126 14.61 -9.60 5.59
N ILE A 127 15.14 -9.74 4.37
CA ILE A 127 16.58 -9.58 4.10
C ILE A 127 17.01 -8.15 4.42
N LEU A 128 16.26 -7.16 3.96
CA LEU A 128 16.60 -5.76 4.17
C LEU A 128 16.59 -5.42 5.66
N LYS A 129 15.57 -5.88 6.38
CA LYS A 129 15.45 -5.70 7.83
C LYS A 129 16.59 -6.35 8.60
N GLU A 130 17.04 -7.53 8.20
CA GLU A 130 18.16 -8.22 8.86
C GLU A 130 19.50 -7.52 8.61
N ARG A 131 19.69 -6.95 7.42
CA ARG A 131 21.01 -6.49 6.95
C ARG A 131 21.22 -4.98 6.97
N THR A 132 20.22 -4.21 7.39
CA THR A 132 20.31 -2.75 7.51
C THR A 132 20.08 -2.30 8.95
N SER A 133 20.74 -1.23 9.32
CA SER A 133 20.56 -0.57 10.62
C SER A 133 19.20 0.10 10.74
N LEU A 134 18.76 0.38 11.98
CA LEU A 134 17.51 1.12 12.21
C LEU A 134 17.51 2.53 11.58
N GLU A 135 18.68 3.17 11.48
CA GLU A 135 18.84 4.46 10.82
C GLU A 135 18.59 4.35 9.32
N GLU A 136 19.19 3.35 8.66
CA GLU A 136 18.94 3.07 7.24
C GLU A 136 17.48 2.71 6.97
N GLN A 137 16.88 1.86 7.81
CA GLN A 137 15.46 1.50 7.70
C GLN A 137 14.55 2.74 7.85
N THR A 138 14.88 3.64 8.77
CA THR A 138 14.15 4.90 8.98
C THR A 138 14.26 5.80 7.76
N ALA A 139 15.46 5.94 7.19
CA ALA A 139 15.68 6.73 5.98
C ALA A 139 14.92 6.18 4.77
N ILE A 140 14.89 4.85 4.60
CA ILE A 140 14.14 4.18 3.54
C ILE A 140 12.65 4.47 3.68
N VAL A 141 12.05 4.17 4.84
CA VAL A 141 10.61 4.36 5.07
C VAL A 141 10.22 5.83 4.97
N GLY A 142 11.03 6.74 5.53
CA GLY A 142 10.79 8.17 5.43
C GLY A 142 10.86 8.70 4.00
N GLY A 143 11.80 8.20 3.20
CA GLY A 143 11.91 8.54 1.78
C GLY A 143 10.76 7.98 0.95
N MET A 144 10.32 6.75 1.22
CA MET A 144 9.13 6.17 0.57
C MET A 144 7.88 7.01 0.90
N ALA A 145 7.71 7.39 2.17
CA ALA A 145 6.59 8.25 2.58
C ALA A 145 6.60 9.62 1.90
N ALA A 146 7.78 10.15 1.52
CA ALA A 146 7.90 11.42 0.80
C ALA A 146 7.37 11.38 -0.64
N HIS A 147 7.12 10.18 -1.20
CA HIS A 147 6.48 10.02 -2.50
C HIS A 147 4.96 10.27 -2.45
N VAL A 148 4.36 10.24 -1.26
CA VAL A 148 2.95 10.60 -1.08
C VAL A 148 2.83 12.13 -1.15
N PRO A 149 2.09 12.70 -2.11
CA PRO A 149 1.93 14.14 -2.20
C PRO A 149 1.27 14.70 -0.92
N PRO A 150 1.75 15.83 -0.36
CA PRO A 150 1.23 16.35 0.91
C PRO A 150 -0.27 16.64 0.91
N ASP A 151 -0.83 17.07 -0.22
CA ASP A 151 -2.26 17.33 -0.42
C ASP A 151 -3.09 16.04 -0.49
N ARG A 152 -2.48 14.92 -0.87
CA ARG A 152 -3.13 13.59 -0.93
C ARG A 152 -3.05 12.82 0.38
N ASN A 153 -2.26 13.28 1.36
CA ASN A 153 -2.10 12.61 2.65
C ASN A 153 -3.44 12.30 3.37
N PRO A 154 -4.45 13.19 3.40
CA PRO A 154 -5.75 12.86 4.01
C PRO A 154 -6.49 11.72 3.30
N GLU A 155 -6.42 11.64 1.96
CA GLU A 155 -7.01 10.54 1.19
C GLU A 155 -6.25 9.23 1.42
N PHE A 156 -4.92 9.31 1.45
CA PHE A 156 -4.04 8.17 1.73
C PHE A 156 -4.32 7.53 3.09
N ILE A 157 -4.43 8.34 4.17
CA ILE A 157 -4.71 7.81 5.51
C ILE A 157 -6.10 7.17 5.56
N ARG A 158 -7.11 7.79 4.93
CA ARG A 158 -8.47 7.22 4.86
C ARG A 158 -8.49 5.89 4.12
N TRP A 159 -7.80 5.82 2.99
CA TRP A 159 -7.64 4.60 2.22
C TRP A 159 -6.97 3.50 3.04
N LEU A 160 -5.81 3.80 3.62
CA LEU A 160 -5.02 2.84 4.36
C LEU A 160 -5.79 2.29 5.57
N PHE A 161 -6.25 3.15 6.47
CA PHE A 161 -6.93 2.70 7.69
C PHE A 161 -8.32 2.12 7.42
N GLY A 162 -9.00 2.56 6.36
CA GLY A 162 -10.26 1.97 5.91
C GLY A 162 -10.11 0.53 5.43
N LEU A 163 -8.92 0.14 4.98
CA LEU A 163 -8.64 -1.19 4.43
C LEU A 163 -7.92 -2.13 5.42
N LEU A 164 -7.29 -1.61 6.46
CA LEU A 164 -6.52 -2.43 7.40
C LEU A 164 -7.37 -3.08 8.49
N GLY A 165 -6.96 -4.29 8.91
CA GLY A 165 -7.47 -4.94 10.12
C GLY A 165 -6.84 -4.38 11.40
N HIS A 166 -7.30 -4.84 12.57
CA HIS A 166 -6.85 -4.32 13.86
C HIS A 166 -5.34 -4.48 14.10
N ASP A 167 -4.78 -5.64 13.75
CA ASP A 167 -3.36 -5.92 13.98
C ASP A 167 -2.46 -5.07 13.08
N ASP A 168 -2.85 -4.86 11.82
CA ASP A 168 -2.13 -3.98 10.89
C ASP A 168 -2.22 -2.50 11.28
N ARG A 169 -3.42 -2.04 11.69
CA ARG A 169 -3.61 -0.68 12.22
C ARG A 169 -2.71 -0.46 13.44
N GLU A 170 -2.63 -1.43 14.34
CA GLU A 170 -1.74 -1.35 15.50
C GLU A 170 -0.26 -1.30 15.09
N MET A 171 0.19 -2.24 14.24
CA MET A 171 1.57 -2.31 13.77
C MET A 171 2.01 -1.00 13.12
N TRP A 172 1.25 -0.56 12.11
CA TRP A 172 1.54 0.66 11.37
C TRP A 172 1.61 1.87 12.31
N THR A 173 0.62 2.02 13.19
CA THR A 173 0.56 3.16 14.12
C THR A 173 1.74 3.18 15.08
N ARG A 174 2.13 2.03 15.65
CA ARG A 174 3.30 1.95 16.54
C ARG A 174 4.60 2.34 15.83
N VAL A 175 4.77 1.92 14.57
CA VAL A 175 5.95 2.30 13.78
C VAL A 175 5.98 3.80 13.58
N VAL A 176 4.91 4.40 13.04
CA VAL A 176 4.94 5.83 12.67
C VAL A 176 5.03 6.76 13.88
N MET A 177 4.51 6.36 15.04
CA MET A 177 4.70 7.10 16.30
C MET A 177 6.18 7.22 16.69
N GLY A 178 7.01 6.23 16.33
CA GLY A 178 8.45 6.28 16.56
C GLY A 178 9.24 7.01 15.47
N LEU A 179 8.66 7.17 14.28
CA LEU A 179 9.33 7.80 13.13
C LEU A 179 9.01 9.29 12.97
N MET A 180 7.78 9.69 13.30
CA MET A 180 7.31 11.05 13.07
C MET A 180 7.50 11.94 14.30
N PRO A 181 7.81 13.24 14.12
CA PRO A 181 7.69 14.22 15.18
C PRO A 181 6.25 14.24 15.74
N GLU A 182 6.11 14.40 17.06
CA GLU A 182 4.83 14.35 17.76
C GLU A 182 3.77 15.29 17.14
N GLN A 183 4.18 16.50 16.77
CA GLN A 183 3.31 17.49 16.13
C GLN A 183 2.81 17.07 14.75
N VAL A 184 3.60 16.28 14.01
CA VAL A 184 3.20 15.75 12.70
C VAL A 184 2.22 14.59 12.93
N PHE A 185 2.55 13.68 13.84
CA PHE A 185 1.69 12.55 14.17
C PHE A 185 0.34 12.99 14.74
N ALA A 186 0.26 14.10 15.48
CA ALA A 186 -1.00 14.63 16.00
C ALA A 186 -2.05 14.89 14.88
N HIS A 187 -1.62 15.34 13.71
CA HIS A 187 -2.51 15.54 12.56
C HIS A 187 -2.95 14.21 11.94
N VAL A 188 -2.02 13.26 11.81
CA VAL A 188 -2.31 11.90 11.31
C VAL A 188 -3.28 11.18 12.25
N LYS A 189 -3.11 11.32 13.57
CA LYS A 189 -3.98 10.75 14.60
C LYS A 189 -5.44 11.19 14.44
N VAL A 190 -5.69 12.46 14.11
CA VAL A 190 -7.05 12.96 13.84
C VAL A 190 -7.65 12.26 12.63
N LEU A 191 -6.89 12.17 11.52
CA LEU A 191 -7.34 11.49 10.31
C LEU A 191 -7.64 10.01 10.55
N ILE A 192 -6.78 9.31 11.30
CA ILE A 192 -7.02 7.92 11.70
C ILE A 192 -8.33 7.82 12.48
N ARG A 193 -8.49 8.63 13.54
CA ARG A 193 -9.68 8.61 14.39
C ARG A 193 -10.97 8.86 13.60
N GLU A 194 -10.95 9.79 12.65
CA GLU A 194 -12.09 10.07 11.78
C GLU A 194 -12.39 8.89 10.83
N THR A 195 -11.35 8.27 10.28
CA THR A 195 -11.48 7.15 9.32
C THR A 195 -12.08 5.91 9.99
N ILE A 196 -11.65 5.60 11.20
CA ILE A 196 -12.05 4.40 11.94
C ILE A 196 -12.85 4.75 13.18
N ALA A 197 -13.77 5.72 13.09
CA ALA A 197 -14.51 6.25 14.24
C ALA A 197 -15.17 5.16 15.10
N ASP A 198 -15.75 4.14 14.46
CA ASP A 198 -16.40 3.01 15.12
C ASP A 198 -15.40 2.04 15.79
N ASP A 199 -14.18 1.94 15.27
CA ASP A 199 -13.12 1.04 15.77
C ASP A 199 -12.03 1.79 16.58
N TRP A 200 -12.16 3.11 16.76
CA TRP A 200 -11.13 3.92 17.42
C TRP A 200 -10.87 3.47 18.87
N ALA A 201 -11.92 3.00 19.55
CA ALA A 201 -11.82 2.43 20.88
C ALA A 201 -10.92 1.17 20.92
N GLU A 202 -10.94 0.35 19.87
CA GLU A 202 -10.09 -0.85 19.79
C GLU A 202 -8.63 -0.48 19.55
N LEU A 203 -8.36 0.49 18.66
CA LEU A 203 -6.99 0.95 18.42
C LEU A 203 -6.38 1.61 19.67
N THR A 204 -7.14 2.44 20.38
CA THR A 204 -6.69 3.08 21.63
C THR A 204 -6.56 2.08 22.79
N ARG A 205 -7.36 1.02 22.84
CA ARG A 205 -7.18 -0.09 23.80
C ARG A 205 -5.84 -0.80 23.58
N ARG A 206 -5.44 -0.96 22.31
CA ARG A 206 -4.16 -1.56 21.92
C ARG A 206 -2.97 -0.63 22.13
N ILE A 207 -3.16 0.66 21.85
CA ILE A 207 -2.13 1.71 21.96
C ILE A 207 -2.63 2.81 22.93
N PRO A 208 -2.48 2.61 24.26
CA PRO A 208 -2.98 3.56 25.25
C PRO A 208 -2.45 4.99 25.11
N GLU A 209 -1.28 5.17 24.50
CA GLU A 209 -0.66 6.47 24.19
C GLU A 209 -1.53 7.33 23.23
N LEU A 210 -2.46 6.71 22.51
CA LEU A 210 -3.42 7.42 21.66
C LEU A 210 -4.59 8.03 22.43
N ALA A 211 -4.78 7.70 23.71
CA ALA A 211 -5.89 8.20 24.51
C ALA A 211 -5.68 9.64 25.02
N SER A 212 -4.44 10.14 25.02
CA SER A 212 -4.07 11.51 25.45
C SER A 212 -4.14 12.55 24.35
#